data_AF-A0A955FCN9-F1
#
_entry.id   AF-A0A955FCN9-F1
#
_cell.length_a   1.000
_cell.length_b   1.000
_cell.length_c   1.000
_cell.angle_alpha   90.00
_cell.angle_beta   90.00
_cell.angle_gamma   90.00
#
_symmetry.space_group_name_H-M   'P 1'
#
loop_
_entity.id
_entity.type
_entity.pdbx_description
1 polymer ?
#
loop_
_entity_poly.entity_id
_entity_poly.type
_entity_poly.pdbx_seq_one_letter_code
_entity_poly.pdbx_strand_id
1 'polypeptide(L)'
;MNYFQRLIAWITRDKSYRFYQVALQFLRAETIAEKRRVVEKHPGVLSNGMRVGGMLSWTEPAIENGDHELLGLLKKNEDLLRHLFEVGKRGVSVEQALEDYELPEQNLGLLNTLIGAKTAGEKIAVLEKHSHVLLTDAFEQVIAKMVKYAEQANEAETYVQMCEIQEMLRRCREIGTKEARVEFERREQDQSFEILMAFVQAGSQAEMRQLLQQHQGLASPRIELALEKMIDTARQSGDVKHVHLFSRAQMMLREARETRKKQKTGKKQKTEKKEAFATEPPEAQLAAAMRELSQPGKSNDEYIALYQRILSLISRESHGDLWGRFHCMLAHRLLQREIPAVGQVGAIHLNSLPDNIEDVIFHYEQALEALTNEAHPDMWREAHSNLGSFYTYSAMETGNSKHQELAIRHSQEVLNVVSFEELPREWAEFHNNLGLLFCSR
;
A
#
# COMPACT_ATOMS: atom_id res chain seq x y z
N MET A 1 -14.42 53.16 -42.87
CA MET A 1 -13.33 52.47 -42.13
C MET A 1 -13.88 51.11 -41.70
N ASN A 2 -13.44 50.02 -42.35
CA ASN A 2 -14.01 48.68 -42.17
C ASN A 2 -13.58 48.07 -40.82
N TYR A 3 -14.28 47.05 -40.30
CA TYR A 3 -13.98 46.45 -38.98
C TYR A 3 -12.52 46.00 -38.86
N PHE A 4 -11.88 45.55 -39.94
CA PHE A 4 -10.43 45.26 -40.00
C PHE A 4 -9.56 46.45 -39.57
N GLN A 5 -9.92 47.69 -39.91
CA GLN A 5 -9.20 48.90 -39.48
C GLN A 5 -9.52 49.29 -38.02
N ARG A 6 -10.70 48.91 -37.49
CA ARG A 6 -11.06 49.11 -36.07
C ARG A 6 -10.46 48.03 -35.16
N LEU A 7 -10.39 46.80 -35.65
CA LEU A 7 -9.71 45.68 -35.01
C LEU A 7 -8.21 45.95 -35.01
N ILE A 8 -7.61 46.35 -36.14
CA ILE A 8 -6.23 46.85 -36.17
C ILE A 8 -6.05 48.02 -35.19
N ALA A 9 -6.94 49.03 -35.14
CA ALA A 9 -6.85 50.14 -34.18
C ALA A 9 -7.03 49.75 -32.69
N TRP A 10 -7.78 48.69 -32.40
CA TRP A 10 -7.97 48.12 -31.06
C TRP A 10 -6.79 47.23 -30.65
N ILE A 11 -6.23 46.51 -31.62
CA ILE A 11 -5.06 45.64 -31.53
C ILE A 11 -3.75 46.44 -31.44
N THR A 12 -3.64 47.59 -32.12
CA THR A 12 -2.46 48.48 -32.13
C THR A 12 -2.34 49.36 -30.89
N ARG A 13 -3.21 49.19 -29.88
CA ARG A 13 -2.84 49.53 -28.50
C ARG A 13 -1.88 48.45 -27.96
N ASP A 14 -0.65 48.53 -28.45
CA ASP A 14 0.69 47.96 -28.12
C ASP A 14 0.87 46.67 -27.26
N LYS A 15 -0.15 46.14 -26.59
CA LYS A 15 -0.12 44.88 -25.81
C LYS A 15 -1.07 43.81 -26.35
N SER A 16 -2.11 44.19 -27.10
CA SER A 16 -3.14 43.25 -27.60
C SER A 16 -2.74 42.54 -28.89
N TYR A 17 -2.01 43.20 -29.81
CA TYR A 17 -1.50 42.56 -31.04
C TYR A 17 -0.49 41.45 -30.78
N ARG A 18 0.46 41.73 -29.88
CA ARG A 18 1.49 40.76 -29.51
C ARG A 18 0.85 39.53 -28.87
N PHE A 19 -0.18 39.72 -28.04
CA PHE A 19 -0.94 38.61 -27.47
C PHE A 19 -1.63 37.79 -28.56
N TYR A 20 -2.33 38.43 -29.49
CA TYR A 20 -3.06 37.74 -30.57
C TYR A 20 -2.13 36.93 -31.49
N GLN A 21 -1.00 37.49 -31.89
CA GLN A 21 -0.01 36.80 -32.73
C GLN A 21 0.59 35.58 -32.03
N VAL A 22 0.95 35.71 -30.75
CA VAL A 22 1.50 34.59 -29.97
C VAL A 22 0.42 33.55 -29.66
N ALA A 23 -0.83 33.96 -29.44
CA ALA A 23 -1.96 33.05 -29.28
C ALA A 23 -2.22 32.21 -30.54
N LEU A 24 -2.17 32.82 -31.73
CA LEU A 24 -2.29 32.07 -32.98
C LEU A 24 -1.13 31.08 -33.18
N GLN A 25 0.10 31.46 -32.83
CA GLN A 25 1.24 30.53 -32.85
C GLN A 25 1.02 29.35 -31.90
N PHE A 26 0.50 29.62 -30.71
CA PHE A 26 0.16 28.59 -29.73
C PHE A 26 -0.95 27.65 -30.24
N LEU A 27 -2.02 28.18 -30.81
CA LEU A 27 -3.12 27.37 -31.34
C LEU A 27 -2.71 26.53 -32.57
N ARG A 28 -1.83 27.06 -33.41
CA ARG A 28 -1.31 26.39 -34.62
C ARG A 28 -0.30 25.29 -34.32
N ALA A 29 0.43 25.36 -33.21
CA ALA A 29 1.35 24.31 -32.79
C ALA A 29 0.63 22.95 -32.69
N GLU A 30 1.24 21.89 -33.21
CA GLU A 30 0.59 20.58 -33.33
C GLU A 30 0.79 19.74 -32.07
N THR A 31 1.90 19.95 -31.35
CA THR A 31 2.25 19.18 -30.14
C THR A 31 2.28 20.04 -28.89
N ILE A 32 2.11 19.41 -27.72
CA ILE A 32 2.25 20.09 -26.41
C ILE A 32 3.66 20.64 -26.20
N ALA A 33 4.69 19.91 -26.65
CA ALA A 33 6.07 20.37 -26.63
C ALA A 33 6.29 21.65 -27.47
N GLU A 34 5.66 21.75 -28.65
CA GLU A 34 5.70 22.97 -29.47
C GLU A 34 4.95 24.13 -28.81
N LYS A 35 3.78 23.86 -28.22
CA LYS A 35 3.02 24.85 -27.45
C LYS A 35 3.84 25.40 -26.28
N ARG A 36 4.57 24.54 -25.55
CA ARG A 36 5.48 24.95 -24.48
C ARG A 36 6.60 25.85 -24.99
N ARG A 37 7.24 25.52 -26.12
CA ARG A 37 8.26 26.38 -26.75
C ARG A 37 7.72 27.76 -27.12
N VAL A 38 6.44 27.88 -27.53
CA VAL A 38 5.81 29.17 -27.80
C VAL A 38 5.68 29.99 -26.51
N VAL A 39 5.28 29.35 -25.40
CA VAL A 39 5.17 29.99 -24.09
C VAL A 39 6.54 30.43 -23.57
N GLU A 40 7.55 29.55 -23.63
CA GLU A 40 8.95 29.82 -23.22
C GLU A 40 9.58 30.99 -23.99
N LYS A 41 9.31 31.10 -25.30
CA LYS A 41 9.81 32.21 -26.15
C LYS A 41 9.13 33.54 -25.86
N HIS A 42 7.95 33.52 -25.23
CA HIS A 42 7.14 34.70 -24.99
C HIS A 42 6.70 34.81 -23.52
N PRO A 43 7.66 34.91 -22.58
CA PRO A 43 7.37 34.95 -21.16
C PRO A 43 6.48 36.16 -20.83
N GLY A 44 5.43 35.92 -20.04
CA GLY A 44 4.46 36.95 -19.64
C GLY A 44 3.32 37.22 -20.63
N VAL A 45 3.36 36.66 -21.85
CA VAL A 45 2.25 36.81 -22.82
C VAL A 45 1.20 35.74 -22.63
N LEU A 46 1.62 34.46 -22.60
CA LEU A 46 0.77 33.29 -22.41
C LEU A 46 1.03 32.55 -21.09
N SER A 47 1.75 33.13 -20.12
CA SER A 47 2.09 32.44 -18.87
C SER A 47 0.91 32.27 -17.89
N ASN A 48 -0.23 32.92 -18.15
CA ASN A 48 -1.41 32.90 -17.27
C ASN A 48 -2.50 31.97 -17.84
N GLY A 49 -2.81 30.89 -17.11
CA GLY A 49 -3.78 29.87 -17.51
C GLY A 49 -5.20 30.41 -17.76
N MET A 50 -5.65 31.37 -16.94
CA MET A 50 -6.94 32.04 -17.18
C MET A 50 -6.95 32.83 -18.50
N ARG A 51 -5.82 33.45 -18.84
CA ARG A 51 -5.71 34.26 -20.07
C ARG A 51 -5.69 33.39 -21.33
N VAL A 52 -5.06 32.22 -21.26
CA VAL A 52 -5.04 31.25 -22.35
C VAL A 52 -6.39 30.53 -22.47
N GLY A 53 -6.96 30.08 -21.35
CA GLY A 53 -8.31 29.51 -21.32
C GLY A 53 -9.40 30.47 -21.80
N GLY A 54 -9.22 31.78 -21.55
CA GLY A 54 -10.09 32.84 -22.06
C GLY A 54 -10.18 32.93 -23.58
N MET A 55 -9.29 32.29 -24.35
CA MET A 55 -9.38 32.21 -25.81
C MET A 55 -10.64 31.47 -26.27
N LEU A 56 -11.26 30.63 -25.44
CA LEU A 56 -12.56 30.00 -25.74
C LEU A 56 -13.65 31.04 -26.00
N SER A 57 -13.56 32.22 -25.38
CA SER A 57 -14.50 33.33 -25.61
C SER A 57 -14.38 33.96 -27.00
N TRP A 58 -13.36 33.61 -27.79
CA TRP A 58 -13.19 34.10 -29.16
C TRP A 58 -14.10 33.41 -30.18
N THR A 59 -14.81 32.35 -29.76
CA THR A 59 -15.70 31.57 -30.63
C THR A 59 -16.82 32.42 -31.21
N GLU A 60 -17.53 33.20 -30.39
CA GLU A 60 -18.62 34.09 -30.83
C GLU A 60 -18.12 35.16 -31.82
N PRO A 61 -17.07 35.95 -31.51
CA PRO A 61 -16.46 36.87 -32.47
C PRO A 61 -16.00 36.19 -33.76
N ALA A 62 -15.48 34.97 -33.71
CA ALA A 62 -15.02 34.26 -34.90
C ALA A 62 -16.19 33.83 -35.81
N ILE A 63 -17.32 33.42 -35.23
CA ILE A 63 -18.57 33.11 -35.97
C ILE A 63 -19.12 34.37 -36.64
N GLU A 64 -19.25 35.47 -35.88
CA GLU A 64 -19.79 36.74 -36.40
C GLU A 64 -18.96 37.29 -37.56
N ASN A 65 -17.65 37.05 -37.56
CA ASN A 65 -16.73 37.54 -38.58
C ASN A 65 -16.43 36.53 -39.70
N GLY A 66 -16.96 35.31 -39.64
CA GLY A 66 -16.71 34.27 -40.63
C GLY A 66 -15.25 33.77 -40.67
N ASP A 67 -14.52 33.84 -39.55
CA ASP A 67 -13.14 33.37 -39.46
C ASP A 67 -13.09 31.85 -39.26
N HIS A 68 -13.24 31.12 -40.36
CA HIS A 68 -13.24 29.66 -40.37
C HIS A 68 -11.90 29.04 -39.92
N GLU A 69 -10.78 29.75 -40.10
CA GLU A 69 -9.46 29.27 -39.68
C GLU A 69 -9.37 29.29 -38.15
N LEU A 70 -9.71 30.43 -37.53
CA LEU A 70 -9.71 30.56 -36.08
C LEU A 70 -10.72 29.61 -35.44
N LEU A 71 -11.90 29.42 -36.03
CA LEU A 71 -12.88 28.44 -35.55
C LEU A 71 -12.33 27.01 -35.57
N GLY A 72 -11.65 26.63 -36.65
CA GLY A 72 -11.00 25.32 -36.75
C GLY A 72 -9.91 25.14 -35.68
N LEU A 73 -9.11 26.17 -35.45
CA LEU A 73 -8.06 26.15 -34.43
C LEU A 73 -8.60 26.09 -33.00
N LEU A 74 -9.64 26.87 -32.68
CA LEU A 74 -10.28 26.87 -31.36
C LEU A 74 -10.91 25.51 -31.07
N LYS A 75 -11.64 24.94 -32.04
CA LYS A 75 -12.26 23.61 -31.92
C LYS A 75 -11.21 22.51 -31.74
N LYS A 76 -10.09 22.56 -32.48
CA LYS A 76 -8.99 21.59 -32.35
C LYS A 76 -8.34 21.62 -30.97
N ASN A 77 -8.32 22.78 -30.30
CA ASN A 77 -7.65 22.98 -29.01
C ASN A 77 -8.64 23.07 -27.83
N GLU A 78 -9.92 22.76 -28.02
CA GLU A 78 -10.98 23.06 -27.05
C GLU A 78 -10.71 22.45 -25.67
N ASP A 79 -10.37 21.16 -25.62
CA ASP A 79 -10.12 20.44 -24.37
C ASP A 79 -8.90 20.97 -23.62
N LEU A 80 -7.81 21.26 -24.35
CA LEU A 80 -6.62 21.88 -23.80
C LEU A 80 -6.94 23.26 -23.21
N LEU A 81 -7.68 24.09 -23.94
CA LEU A 81 -8.03 25.43 -23.47
C LEU A 81 -8.94 25.38 -22.23
N ARG A 82 -9.88 24.43 -22.17
CA ARG A 82 -10.73 24.21 -20.98
C ARG A 82 -9.88 23.77 -19.78
N HIS A 83 -8.95 22.84 -20.00
CA HIS A 83 -8.03 22.41 -18.94
C HIS A 83 -7.19 23.59 -18.41
N LEU A 84 -6.57 24.37 -19.31
CA LEU A 84 -5.78 25.54 -18.96
C LEU A 84 -6.61 26.61 -18.22
N PHE A 85 -7.89 26.76 -18.57
CA PHE A 85 -8.81 27.64 -17.86
C PHE A 85 -9.03 27.19 -16.40
N GLU A 86 -9.33 25.91 -16.16
CA GLU A 86 -9.63 25.39 -14.83
C GLU A 86 -8.43 25.41 -13.88
N VAL A 87 -7.25 25.02 -14.37
CA VAL A 87 -6.00 25.11 -13.58
C VAL A 87 -5.57 26.56 -13.38
N GLY A 88 -5.83 27.43 -14.37
CA GLY A 88 -5.62 28.86 -14.26
C GLY A 88 -6.41 29.52 -13.13
N LYS A 89 -7.65 29.08 -12.86
CA LYS A 89 -8.44 29.55 -11.69
C LYS A 89 -7.76 29.26 -10.36
N ARG A 90 -6.91 28.22 -10.32
CA ARG A 90 -6.15 27.79 -9.14
C ARG A 90 -4.78 28.47 -9.04
N GLY A 91 -4.47 29.40 -9.94
CA GLY A 91 -3.20 30.13 -9.96
C GLY A 91 -2.03 29.37 -10.58
N VAL A 92 -2.29 28.25 -11.27
CA VAL A 92 -1.25 27.46 -11.95
C VAL A 92 -0.82 28.17 -13.23
N SER A 93 0.49 28.22 -13.49
CA SER A 93 1.04 28.81 -14.72
C SER A 93 0.78 27.91 -15.92
N VAL A 94 0.83 28.47 -17.13
CA VAL A 94 0.60 27.67 -18.35
C VAL A 94 1.73 26.68 -18.58
N GLU A 95 2.95 27.00 -18.18
CA GLU A 95 4.09 26.10 -18.25
C GLU A 95 3.84 24.84 -17.42
N GLN A 96 3.46 25.01 -16.15
CA GLN A 96 3.13 23.90 -15.24
C GLN A 96 1.92 23.10 -15.72
N ALA A 97 0.90 23.80 -16.23
CA ALA A 97 -0.31 23.15 -16.72
C ALA A 97 -0.08 22.35 -18.02
N LEU A 98 0.83 22.79 -18.88
CA LEU A 98 1.21 22.04 -20.08
C LEU A 98 2.01 20.78 -19.73
N GLU A 99 2.84 20.83 -18.68
CA GLU A 99 3.50 19.63 -18.13
C GLU A 99 2.47 18.64 -17.57
N ASP A 100 1.46 19.11 -16.84
CA ASP A 100 0.36 18.28 -16.34
C ASP A 100 -0.54 17.72 -17.46
N TYR A 101 -0.61 18.42 -18.60
CA TYR A 101 -1.35 18.03 -19.81
C TYR A 101 -0.56 17.11 -20.74
N GLU A 102 0.75 16.88 -20.54
CA GLU A 102 1.57 15.87 -21.23
C GLU A 102 1.18 14.42 -20.82
N LEU A 103 -0.11 14.12 -20.90
CA LEU A 103 -0.67 12.77 -20.95
C LEU A 103 -1.20 12.54 -22.37
N PRO A 104 -0.34 12.19 -23.35
CA PRO A 104 -0.75 11.95 -24.73
C PRO A 104 -1.57 10.66 -24.84
N GLU A 105 -2.61 10.65 -25.68
CA GLU A 105 -3.35 9.42 -26.07
C GLU A 105 -2.42 8.32 -26.62
N GLN A 106 -1.27 8.70 -27.18
CA GLN A 106 -0.22 7.77 -27.62
C GLN A 106 0.43 7.00 -26.45
N ASN A 107 0.48 7.58 -25.24
CA ASN A 107 1.00 6.92 -24.04
C ASN A 107 0.03 5.86 -23.53
N LEU A 108 -1.28 6.02 -23.72
CA LEU A 108 -2.28 4.99 -23.39
C LEU A 108 -2.17 3.78 -24.32
N GLY A 109 -1.91 3.99 -25.61
CA GLY A 109 -1.68 2.90 -26.57
C GLY A 109 -0.41 2.10 -26.26
N LEU A 110 0.68 2.79 -25.90
CA LEU A 110 1.93 2.14 -25.48
C LEU A 110 1.79 1.47 -24.11
N LEU A 111 1.04 2.07 -23.19
CA LEU A 111 0.72 1.47 -21.90
C LEU A 111 -0.11 0.19 -22.09
N ASN A 112 -1.12 0.17 -22.96
CA ASN A 112 -1.86 -1.05 -23.29
C ASN A 112 -0.96 -2.12 -23.91
N THR A 113 0.01 -1.73 -24.73
CA THR A 113 1.01 -2.66 -25.29
C THR A 113 1.92 -3.22 -24.20
N LEU A 114 2.30 -2.40 -23.21
CA LEU A 114 3.11 -2.79 -22.07
C LEU A 114 2.34 -3.72 -21.11
N ILE A 115 1.08 -3.41 -20.82
CA ILE A 115 0.19 -4.24 -19.99
C ILE A 115 -0.10 -5.58 -20.68
N GLY A 116 -0.29 -5.58 -22.01
CA GLY A 116 -0.57 -6.79 -22.78
C GLY A 116 0.62 -7.74 -22.98
N ALA A 117 1.84 -7.32 -22.63
CA ALA A 117 3.03 -8.17 -22.70
C ALA A 117 3.02 -9.20 -21.55
N LYS A 118 3.28 -10.46 -21.89
CA LYS A 118 3.09 -11.60 -20.97
C LYS A 118 4.31 -11.90 -20.12
N THR A 119 5.50 -11.56 -20.61
CA THR A 119 6.76 -11.78 -19.90
C THR A 119 7.44 -10.47 -19.55
N ALA A 120 8.24 -10.47 -18.49
CA ALA A 120 9.05 -9.33 -18.10
C ALA A 120 10.07 -8.98 -19.19
N GLY A 121 10.58 -9.98 -19.92
CA GLY A 121 11.40 -9.77 -21.12
C GLY A 121 10.66 -9.01 -22.23
N GLU A 122 9.39 -9.34 -22.51
CA GLU A 122 8.56 -8.62 -23.48
C GLU A 122 8.27 -7.18 -23.03
N LYS A 123 7.89 -7.00 -21.76
CA LYS A 123 7.66 -5.66 -21.16
C LYS A 123 8.90 -4.77 -21.27
N ILE A 124 10.09 -5.29 -20.92
CA ILE A 124 11.34 -4.53 -21.03
C ILE A 124 11.70 -4.25 -22.49
N ALA A 125 11.35 -5.12 -23.44
CA ALA A 125 11.54 -4.84 -24.87
C ALA A 125 10.67 -3.66 -25.35
N VAL A 126 9.44 -3.53 -24.86
CA VAL A 126 8.58 -2.38 -25.14
C VAL A 126 9.18 -1.11 -24.54
N LEU A 127 9.64 -1.15 -23.28
CA LEU A 127 10.32 -0.02 -22.62
C LEU A 127 11.59 0.42 -23.35
N GLU A 128 12.40 -0.53 -23.80
CA GLU A 128 13.64 -0.28 -24.53
C GLU A 128 13.37 0.38 -25.89
N LYS A 129 12.38 -0.16 -26.63
CA LYS A 129 11.98 0.35 -27.95
C LYS A 129 11.39 1.76 -27.88
N HIS A 130 10.69 2.09 -26.80
CA HIS A 130 10.00 3.36 -26.60
C HIS A 130 10.58 4.16 -25.42
N SER A 131 11.88 4.04 -25.18
CA SER A 131 12.58 4.68 -24.03
C SER A 131 12.41 6.19 -23.97
N HIS A 132 12.41 6.87 -25.11
CA HIS A 132 12.19 8.32 -25.25
C HIS A 132 10.82 8.81 -24.77
N VAL A 133 9.85 7.91 -24.56
CA VAL A 133 8.50 8.23 -24.05
C VAL A 133 8.26 7.57 -22.69
N LEU A 134 8.51 6.26 -22.60
CA LEU A 134 8.14 5.45 -21.44
C LEU A 134 9.13 5.55 -20.28
N LEU A 135 10.42 5.83 -20.54
CA LEU A 135 11.43 6.00 -19.49
C LEU A 135 11.67 7.48 -19.16
N THR A 136 10.59 8.24 -19.03
CA THR A 136 10.60 9.67 -18.69
C THR A 136 9.98 9.90 -17.31
N ASP A 137 10.41 10.96 -16.63
CA ASP A 137 9.82 11.37 -15.35
C ASP A 137 8.30 11.62 -15.46
N ALA A 138 7.86 12.15 -16.62
CA ALA A 138 6.45 12.40 -16.91
C ALA A 138 5.65 11.09 -16.93
N PHE A 139 6.13 10.06 -17.63
CA PHE A 139 5.44 8.76 -17.68
C PHE A 139 5.40 8.06 -16.32
N GLU A 140 6.46 8.19 -15.53
CA GLU A 140 6.51 7.64 -14.17
C GLU A 140 5.47 8.29 -13.25
N GLN A 141 5.27 9.61 -13.34
CA GLN A 141 4.21 10.31 -12.62
C GLN A 141 2.81 9.86 -13.06
N VAL A 142 2.63 9.50 -14.33
CA VAL A 142 1.37 8.96 -14.85
C VAL A 142 1.07 7.60 -14.23
N ILE A 143 2.04 6.69 -14.22
CA ILE A 143 1.88 5.38 -13.57
C ILE A 143 1.58 5.59 -12.07
N ALA A 144 2.28 6.49 -11.39
CA ALA A 144 2.00 6.79 -9.98
C ALA A 144 0.57 7.31 -9.74
N LYS A 145 0.02 8.14 -10.64
CA LYS A 145 -1.38 8.58 -10.58
C LYS A 145 -2.35 7.41 -10.81
N MET A 146 -2.04 6.50 -11.73
CA MET A 146 -2.86 5.31 -12.01
C MET A 146 -2.83 4.30 -10.86
N VAL A 147 -1.70 4.09 -10.20
CA VAL A 147 -1.60 3.28 -8.97
C VAL A 147 -2.56 3.82 -7.91
N LYS A 148 -2.52 5.14 -7.64
CA LYS A 148 -3.41 5.79 -6.67
C LYS A 148 -4.89 5.65 -7.06
N TYR A 149 -5.22 5.77 -8.34
CA TYR A 149 -6.58 5.62 -8.82
C TYR A 149 -7.08 4.17 -8.67
N ALA A 150 -6.27 3.18 -9.07
CA ALA A 150 -6.62 1.76 -8.94
C ALA A 150 -6.79 1.34 -7.47
N GLU A 151 -5.97 1.90 -6.58
CA GLU A 151 -6.10 1.74 -5.13
C GLU A 151 -7.43 2.31 -4.60
N GLN A 152 -7.77 3.53 -4.98
CA GLN A 152 -9.03 4.18 -4.59
C GLN A 152 -10.27 3.50 -5.17
N ALA A 153 -10.17 2.95 -6.38
CA ALA A 153 -11.24 2.23 -7.06
C ALA A 153 -11.36 0.75 -6.62
N ASN A 154 -10.44 0.26 -5.77
CA ASN A 154 -10.36 -1.13 -5.31
C ASN A 154 -10.22 -2.15 -6.46
N GLU A 155 -9.52 -1.76 -7.53
CA GLU A 155 -9.22 -2.64 -8.68
C GLU A 155 -7.90 -3.38 -8.45
N ALA A 156 -7.96 -4.51 -7.73
CA ALA A 156 -6.76 -5.24 -7.32
C ALA A 156 -5.86 -5.70 -8.49
N GLU A 157 -6.46 -6.10 -9.62
CA GLU A 157 -5.72 -6.54 -10.80
C GLU A 157 -4.97 -5.37 -11.45
N THR A 158 -5.67 -4.25 -11.67
CA THR A 158 -5.08 -3.00 -12.20
C THR A 158 -3.98 -2.48 -11.29
N TYR A 159 -4.19 -2.50 -9.97
CA TYR A 159 -3.21 -2.06 -8.97
C TYR A 159 -1.90 -2.84 -9.05
N VAL A 160 -1.97 -4.18 -9.05
CA VAL A 160 -0.79 -5.05 -9.13
C VAL A 160 -0.03 -4.83 -10.43
N GLN A 161 -0.75 -4.72 -11.55
CA GLN A 161 -0.14 -4.46 -12.86
C GLN A 161 0.58 -3.11 -12.91
N MET A 162 -0.01 -2.05 -12.33
CA MET A 162 0.61 -0.73 -12.33
C MET A 162 1.84 -0.66 -11.42
N CYS A 163 1.82 -1.31 -10.26
CA CYS A 163 2.98 -1.39 -9.36
C CYS A 163 4.15 -2.17 -9.99
N GLU A 164 3.86 -3.26 -10.71
CA GLU A 164 4.87 -4.01 -11.45
C GLU A 164 5.56 -3.13 -12.50
N ILE A 165 4.76 -2.42 -13.31
CA ILE A 165 5.28 -1.49 -14.34
C ILE A 165 6.11 -0.38 -13.69
N GLN A 166 5.66 0.19 -12.57
CA GLN A 166 6.37 1.23 -11.84
C GLN A 166 7.76 0.77 -11.39
N GLU A 167 7.87 -0.43 -10.83
CA GLU A 167 9.15 -1.00 -10.42
C GLU A 167 10.06 -1.27 -11.62
N MET A 168 9.51 -1.77 -12.72
CA MET A 168 10.29 -2.00 -13.95
C MET A 168 10.86 -0.69 -14.51
N LEU A 169 10.07 0.39 -14.55
CA LEU A 169 10.52 1.72 -14.97
C LEU A 169 11.68 2.21 -14.10
N ARG A 170 11.51 2.17 -12.79
CA ARG A 170 12.51 2.58 -11.80
C ARG A 170 13.83 1.82 -11.99
N ARG A 171 13.76 0.49 -12.10
CA ARG A 171 14.94 -0.36 -12.30
C ARG A 171 15.61 -0.13 -13.66
N CYS A 172 14.85 0.01 -14.74
CA CYS A 172 15.40 0.33 -16.05
C CYS A 172 16.17 1.66 -16.06
N ARG A 173 15.75 2.65 -15.25
CA ARG A 173 16.48 3.92 -15.09
C ARG A 173 17.72 3.81 -14.21
N GLU A 174 17.64 3.03 -13.13
CA GLU A 174 18.75 2.87 -12.17
C GLU A 174 19.93 2.10 -12.75
N ILE A 175 19.67 0.99 -13.46
CA ILE A 175 20.71 0.05 -13.90
C ILE A 175 20.80 -0.13 -15.41
N GLY A 176 19.89 0.48 -16.18
CA GLY A 176 19.80 0.30 -17.64
C GLY A 176 18.87 -0.84 -18.05
N THR A 177 18.32 -0.77 -19.27
CA THR A 177 17.34 -1.74 -19.78
C THR A 177 17.91 -3.14 -19.98
N LYS A 178 19.20 -3.28 -20.31
CA LYS A 178 19.85 -4.56 -20.55
C LYS A 178 20.10 -5.32 -19.26
N GLU A 179 20.59 -4.63 -18.24
CA GLU A 179 20.84 -5.17 -16.90
C GLU A 179 19.52 -5.48 -16.19
N ALA A 180 18.52 -4.59 -16.32
CA ALA A 180 17.17 -4.84 -15.82
C ALA A 180 16.53 -6.07 -16.48
N ARG A 181 16.71 -6.26 -17.80
CA ARG A 181 16.23 -7.46 -18.51
C ARG A 181 16.75 -8.74 -17.87
N VAL A 182 18.07 -8.83 -17.68
CA VAL A 182 18.69 -10.01 -17.05
C VAL A 182 18.21 -10.19 -15.60
N GLU A 183 18.01 -9.09 -14.86
CA GLU A 183 17.48 -9.15 -13.50
C GLU A 183 16.05 -9.71 -13.46
N PHE A 184 15.16 -9.20 -14.32
CA PHE A 184 13.75 -9.61 -14.35
C PHE A 184 13.53 -10.98 -15.00
N GLU A 185 14.25 -11.32 -16.07
CA GLU A 185 14.23 -12.68 -16.66
C GLU A 185 14.79 -13.71 -15.67
N ARG A 186 15.80 -13.33 -14.86
CA ARG A 186 16.26 -14.15 -13.75
C ARG A 186 15.20 -14.26 -12.65
N ARG A 187 14.43 -13.21 -12.34
CA ARG A 187 13.30 -13.26 -11.39
C ARG A 187 12.14 -14.13 -11.91
N GLU A 188 11.84 -14.11 -13.21
CA GLU A 188 10.85 -15.00 -13.85
C GLU A 188 11.31 -16.46 -13.84
N GLN A 189 12.61 -16.72 -14.03
CA GLN A 189 13.18 -18.07 -13.92
C GLN A 189 13.39 -18.53 -12.46
N ASP A 190 13.45 -17.59 -11.52
CA ASP A 190 13.60 -17.85 -10.09
C ASP A 190 12.20 -18.03 -9.49
N GLN A 191 11.69 -19.27 -9.57
CA GLN A 191 10.43 -19.71 -8.93
C GLN A 191 10.35 -19.32 -7.45
N SER A 192 11.46 -18.94 -6.81
CA SER A 192 11.53 -18.37 -5.47
C SER A 192 10.53 -17.23 -5.23
N PHE A 193 10.23 -16.36 -6.20
CA PHE A 193 9.24 -15.30 -6.01
C PHE A 193 7.81 -15.84 -6.05
N GLU A 194 7.46 -16.69 -7.02
CA GLU A 194 6.14 -17.35 -7.07
C GLU A 194 5.89 -18.21 -5.83
N ILE A 195 6.90 -18.96 -5.40
CA ILE A 195 6.84 -19.80 -4.20
C ILE A 195 6.76 -18.92 -2.94
N LEU A 196 7.47 -17.78 -2.90
CA LEU A 196 7.35 -16.81 -1.81
C LEU A 196 5.95 -16.20 -1.77
N MET A 197 5.38 -15.84 -2.92
CA MET A 197 4.04 -15.28 -3.01
C MET A 197 2.99 -16.33 -2.63
N ALA A 198 3.11 -17.58 -3.10
CA ALA A 198 2.28 -18.70 -2.68
C ALA A 198 2.42 -18.98 -1.18
N PHE A 199 3.63 -18.85 -0.63
CA PHE A 199 3.90 -18.99 0.80
C PHE A 199 3.28 -17.86 1.62
N VAL A 200 3.35 -16.61 1.16
CA VAL A 200 2.72 -15.45 1.81
C VAL A 200 1.19 -15.55 1.75
N GLN A 201 0.64 -15.98 0.61
CA GLN A 201 -0.79 -16.09 0.33
C GLN A 201 -1.43 -17.37 0.88
N ALA A 202 -0.64 -18.32 1.40
CA ALA A 202 -1.16 -19.56 1.96
C ALA A 202 -2.23 -19.30 3.04
N GLY A 203 -3.36 -19.99 2.95
CA GLY A 203 -4.52 -19.76 3.80
C GLY A 203 -4.35 -20.32 5.21
N SER A 204 -3.44 -21.28 5.38
CA SER A 204 -3.21 -21.96 6.67
C SER A 204 -1.73 -22.13 6.98
N GLN A 205 -1.40 -22.25 8.27
CA GLN A 205 -0.04 -22.60 8.71
C GLN A 205 0.41 -23.98 8.19
N ALA A 206 -0.53 -24.91 7.96
CA ALA A 206 -0.22 -26.24 7.44
C ALA A 206 0.31 -26.17 5.99
N GLU A 207 -0.34 -25.37 5.14
CA GLU A 207 0.11 -25.10 3.76
C GLU A 207 1.48 -24.42 3.73
N MET A 208 1.70 -23.43 4.61
CA MET A 208 3.00 -22.78 4.75
C MET A 208 4.10 -23.77 5.14
N ARG A 209 3.84 -24.67 6.09
CA ARG A 209 4.80 -25.71 6.50
C ARG A 209 5.11 -26.69 5.38
N GLN A 210 4.10 -27.06 4.58
CA GLN A 210 4.28 -27.93 3.42
C GLN A 210 5.17 -27.28 2.36
N LEU A 211 4.93 -26.00 2.04
CA LEU A 211 5.75 -25.22 1.12
C LEU A 211 7.20 -25.07 1.61
N LEU A 212 7.41 -24.87 2.92
CA LEU A 212 8.75 -24.83 3.51
C LEU A 212 9.50 -26.16 3.43
N GLN A 213 8.79 -27.29 3.55
CA GLN A 213 9.38 -28.61 3.39
C GLN A 213 9.77 -28.90 1.93
N GLN A 214 8.91 -28.50 1.00
CA GLN A 214 9.12 -28.68 -0.44
C GLN A 214 10.21 -27.75 -0.98
N HIS A 215 10.31 -26.53 -0.45
CA HIS A 215 11.21 -25.50 -0.95
C HIS A 215 12.14 -24.97 0.15
N GLN A 216 13.19 -25.74 0.45
CA GLN A 216 14.18 -25.38 1.49
C GLN A 216 14.93 -24.06 1.23
N GLY A 217 14.85 -23.52 0.02
CA GLY A 217 15.42 -22.22 -0.38
C GLY A 217 14.64 -21.01 0.14
N LEU A 218 13.38 -21.18 0.56
CA LEU A 218 12.53 -20.13 1.12
C LEU A 218 13.16 -19.48 2.37
N ALA A 219 13.77 -20.29 3.24
CA ALA A 219 14.47 -19.82 4.46
C ALA A 219 15.89 -19.31 4.17
N SER A 220 16.10 -18.67 3.03
CA SER A 220 17.38 -18.05 2.69
C SER A 220 17.46 -16.61 3.23
N PRO A 221 18.65 -16.12 3.64
CA PRO A 221 18.82 -14.74 4.07
C PRO A 221 18.37 -13.70 3.03
N ARG A 222 18.41 -14.06 1.75
CA ARG A 222 17.99 -13.20 0.63
C ARG A 222 16.46 -12.98 0.62
N ILE A 223 15.69 -14.03 0.91
CA ILE A 223 14.21 -13.97 0.96
C ILE A 223 13.75 -13.29 2.24
N GLU A 224 14.44 -13.49 3.37
CA GLU A 224 14.17 -12.76 4.60
C GLU A 224 14.35 -11.24 4.41
N LEU A 225 15.45 -10.82 3.76
CA LEU A 225 15.72 -9.42 3.44
C LEU A 225 14.70 -8.84 2.44
N ALA A 226 14.22 -9.66 1.50
CA ALA A 226 13.17 -9.25 0.56
C ALA A 226 11.84 -9.03 1.29
N LEU A 227 11.44 -9.95 2.17
CA LEU A 227 10.25 -9.80 3.01
C LEU A 227 10.34 -8.60 3.93
N GLU A 228 11.50 -8.34 4.54
CA GLU A 228 11.73 -7.16 5.38
C GLU A 228 11.50 -5.86 4.61
N LYS A 229 12.07 -5.74 3.40
CA LYS A 229 11.80 -4.58 2.52
C LYS A 229 10.35 -4.47 2.09
N MET A 230 9.67 -5.59 1.84
CA MET A 230 8.25 -5.61 1.49
C MET A 230 7.36 -5.18 2.66
N ILE A 231 7.71 -5.56 3.90
CA ILE A 231 7.06 -5.09 5.13
C ILE A 231 7.26 -3.58 5.26
N ASP A 232 8.48 -3.08 5.11
CA ASP A 232 8.78 -1.65 5.23
C ASP A 232 8.04 -0.82 4.17
N THR A 233 7.97 -1.32 2.93
CA THR A 233 7.23 -0.67 1.85
C THR A 233 5.73 -0.66 2.15
N ALA A 234 5.17 -1.78 2.62
CA ALA A 234 3.76 -1.87 2.99
C ALA A 234 3.42 -1.00 4.21
N ARG A 235 4.36 -0.81 5.14
CA ARG A 235 4.21 0.13 6.28
C ARG A 235 4.16 1.56 5.81
N GLN A 236 5.06 1.95 4.92
CA GLN A 236 5.11 3.31 4.36
C GLN A 236 3.88 3.64 3.52
N SER A 237 3.31 2.66 2.82
CA SER A 237 2.05 2.82 2.08
C SER A 237 0.79 2.70 2.93
N GLY A 238 0.92 2.33 4.21
CA GLY A 238 -0.22 2.12 5.10
C GLY A 238 -1.03 0.85 4.80
N ASP A 239 -0.47 -0.09 4.04
CA ASP A 239 -1.14 -1.32 3.64
C ASP A 239 -1.05 -2.42 4.70
N VAL A 240 -1.89 -2.29 5.72
CA VAL A 240 -2.02 -3.23 6.87
C VAL A 240 -2.12 -4.68 6.43
N LYS A 241 -2.83 -4.97 5.34
CA LYS A 241 -3.09 -6.35 4.91
C LYS A 241 -1.80 -7.00 4.44
N HIS A 242 -1.00 -6.29 3.67
CA HIS A 242 0.28 -6.79 3.18
C HIS A 242 1.37 -6.74 4.26
N VAL A 243 1.38 -5.73 5.13
CA VAL A 243 2.23 -5.74 6.35
C VAL A 243 1.97 -7.01 7.15
N HIS A 244 0.71 -7.34 7.39
CA HIS A 244 0.32 -8.54 8.13
C HIS A 244 0.74 -9.82 7.39
N LEU A 245 0.40 -9.97 6.10
CA LEU A 245 0.74 -11.16 5.31
C LEU A 245 2.25 -11.42 5.24
N PHE A 246 3.06 -10.38 5.05
CA PHE A 246 4.51 -10.49 5.00
C PHE A 246 5.12 -10.74 6.39
N SER A 247 4.60 -10.13 7.45
CA SER A 247 5.04 -10.38 8.84
C SER A 247 4.77 -11.81 9.27
N ARG A 248 3.60 -12.35 8.91
CA ARG A 248 3.22 -13.76 9.13
C ARG A 248 4.20 -14.71 8.43
N ALA A 249 4.53 -14.44 7.16
CA ALA A 249 5.51 -15.20 6.41
C ALA A 249 6.92 -15.11 7.04
N GLN A 250 7.32 -13.93 7.50
CA GLN A 250 8.61 -13.71 8.14
C GLN A 250 8.76 -14.49 9.45
N MET A 251 7.71 -14.54 10.28
CA MET A 251 7.69 -15.31 11.53
C MET A 251 7.88 -16.80 11.26
N MET A 252 7.12 -17.37 10.32
CA MET A 252 7.22 -18.79 9.95
C MET A 252 8.62 -19.17 9.42
N LEU A 253 9.26 -18.28 8.66
CA LEU A 253 10.63 -18.48 8.18
C LEU A 253 11.66 -18.44 9.33
N ARG A 254 11.50 -17.51 10.29
CA ARG A 254 12.34 -17.43 11.49
C ARG A 254 12.24 -18.68 12.35
N GLU A 255 11.02 -19.19 12.58
CA GLU A 255 10.79 -20.44 13.31
C GLU A 255 11.41 -21.65 12.60
N ALA A 256 11.25 -21.77 11.28
CA ALA A 256 11.86 -22.82 10.48
C ALA A 256 13.40 -22.77 10.53
N ARG A 257 13.98 -21.57 10.61
CA ARG A 257 15.43 -21.38 10.74
C ARG A 257 15.94 -21.73 12.13
N GLU A 258 15.25 -21.31 13.19
CA GLU A 258 15.64 -21.62 14.57
C GLU A 258 15.50 -23.10 14.89
N THR A 259 14.45 -23.77 14.40
CA THR A 259 14.34 -25.24 14.47
C THR A 259 15.48 -25.92 13.73
N ARG A 260 15.89 -25.42 12.56
CA ARG A 260 17.03 -25.94 11.79
C ARG A 260 18.38 -25.67 12.47
N LYS A 261 18.55 -24.52 13.12
CA LYS A 261 19.72 -24.21 13.95
C LYS A 261 19.78 -25.14 15.15
N LYS A 262 18.68 -25.34 15.87
CA LYS A 262 18.56 -26.30 16.99
C LYS A 262 18.86 -27.75 16.57
N GLN A 263 18.44 -28.15 15.37
CA GLN A 263 18.80 -29.46 14.79
C GLN A 263 20.28 -29.56 14.39
N LYS A 264 20.92 -28.46 13.97
CA LYS A 264 22.35 -28.40 13.64
C LYS A 264 23.24 -28.30 14.87
N THR A 265 22.83 -27.59 15.92
CA THR A 265 23.55 -27.47 17.20
C THR A 265 23.34 -28.70 18.07
N GLY A 266 22.16 -29.32 18.03
CA GLY A 266 21.88 -30.62 18.66
C GLY A 266 22.68 -31.79 18.05
N LYS A 267 23.20 -31.65 16.82
CA LYS A 267 24.12 -32.63 16.20
C LYS A 267 25.53 -32.64 16.80
N LYS A 268 25.90 -31.68 17.68
CA LYS A 268 27.16 -31.71 18.45
C LYS A 268 27.00 -32.29 19.87
N GLN A 269 25.78 -32.53 20.33
CA GLN A 269 25.49 -33.15 21.63
C GLN A 269 24.36 -34.17 21.47
N LYS A 270 24.63 -35.27 20.76
CA LYS A 270 23.90 -36.55 20.87
C LYS A 270 24.55 -37.59 19.97
N THR A 271 25.77 -37.96 20.33
CA THR A 271 26.37 -39.26 19.94
C THR A 271 26.17 -40.32 21.02
N GLU A 272 25.30 -40.06 22.01
CA GLU A 272 24.93 -41.06 23.01
C GLU A 272 23.42 -41.01 23.22
N LYS A 273 22.81 -42.20 23.14
CA LYS A 273 21.36 -42.52 23.11
C LYS A 273 20.68 -42.29 21.76
N LYS A 274 21.06 -43.15 20.80
CA LYS A 274 20.07 -43.86 20.00
C LYS A 274 19.20 -44.68 20.96
N GLU A 275 17.94 -44.28 21.14
CA GLU A 275 16.86 -45.20 21.51
C GLU A 275 15.52 -44.51 21.28
N ALA A 276 14.69 -45.18 20.49
CA ALA A 276 13.27 -44.99 20.18
C ALA A 276 12.56 -43.72 20.71
N PHE A 277 12.09 -42.87 19.80
CA PHE A 277 10.83 -42.16 20.02
C PHE A 277 10.04 -42.24 18.71
N ALA A 278 9.06 -43.14 18.67
CA ALA A 278 7.89 -42.88 17.86
C ALA A 278 7.35 -41.54 18.37
N THR A 279 7.34 -40.50 17.52
CA THR A 279 6.74 -39.22 17.88
C THR A 279 5.32 -39.50 18.36
N GLU A 280 5.05 -39.24 19.63
CA GLU A 280 3.72 -39.40 20.21
C GLU A 280 2.69 -38.72 19.31
N PRO A 281 1.48 -39.27 19.13
CA PRO A 281 0.46 -38.66 18.29
C PRO A 281 0.19 -37.22 18.74
N PRO A 282 -0.17 -36.29 17.82
CA PRO A 282 -0.40 -34.87 18.15
C PRO A 282 -1.33 -34.65 19.35
N GLU A 283 -2.31 -35.52 19.53
CA GLU A 283 -3.25 -35.53 20.67
C GLU A 283 -2.56 -35.78 22.02
N ALA A 284 -1.60 -36.70 22.07
CA ALA A 284 -0.82 -36.98 23.27
C ALA A 284 0.14 -35.81 23.60
N GLN A 285 0.71 -35.18 22.55
CA GLN A 285 1.54 -33.99 22.71
C GLN A 285 0.72 -32.79 23.21
N LEU A 286 -0.50 -32.63 22.72
CA LEU A 286 -1.44 -31.60 23.17
C LEU A 286 -1.83 -31.84 24.63
N ALA A 287 -2.18 -33.07 24.99
CA ALA A 287 -2.50 -33.44 26.37
C ALA A 287 -1.33 -33.20 27.34
N ALA A 288 -0.09 -33.44 26.89
CA ALA A 288 1.10 -33.13 27.65
C ALA A 288 1.31 -31.62 27.83
N ALA A 289 1.16 -30.84 26.76
CA ALA A 289 1.26 -29.37 26.82
C ALA A 289 0.17 -28.74 27.72
N MET A 290 -1.05 -29.27 27.69
CA MET A 290 -2.14 -28.82 28.57
C MET A 290 -1.88 -29.16 30.05
N ARG A 291 -1.29 -30.33 30.34
CA ARG A 291 -0.85 -30.70 31.69
C ARG A 291 0.27 -29.79 32.18
N GLU A 292 1.23 -29.50 31.31
CA GLU A 292 2.31 -28.56 31.59
C GLU A 292 1.72 -27.18 31.91
N LEU A 293 0.76 -26.69 31.11
CA LEU A 293 0.12 -25.38 31.30
C LEU A 293 -0.55 -25.24 32.67
N SER A 294 -1.12 -26.33 33.18
CA SER A 294 -1.82 -26.36 34.46
C SER A 294 -0.89 -26.23 35.68
N GLN A 295 0.43 -26.39 35.51
CA GLN A 295 1.38 -26.26 36.60
C GLN A 295 1.67 -24.78 36.92
N PRO A 296 1.70 -24.36 38.20
CA PRO A 296 2.00 -22.99 38.58
C PRO A 296 3.50 -22.67 38.43
N GLY A 297 3.86 -21.38 38.53
CA GLY A 297 5.24 -20.93 38.68
C GLY A 297 6.03 -20.67 37.39
N LYS A 298 5.37 -20.63 36.22
CA LYS A 298 6.01 -20.29 34.94
C LYS A 298 6.22 -18.79 34.79
N SER A 299 7.35 -18.43 34.19
CA SER A 299 7.66 -17.11 33.65
C SER A 299 6.80 -16.78 32.43
N ASN A 300 6.77 -15.51 32.04
CA ASN A 300 6.01 -15.06 30.87
C ASN A 300 6.50 -15.73 29.58
N ASP A 301 7.82 -15.86 29.40
CA ASP A 301 8.41 -16.49 28.21
C ASP A 301 8.09 -17.99 28.12
N GLU A 302 7.98 -18.68 29.26
CA GLU A 302 7.54 -20.07 29.30
C GLU A 302 6.07 -20.22 28.90
N TYR A 303 5.20 -19.29 29.29
CA TYR A 303 3.82 -19.26 28.80
C TYR A 303 3.75 -19.01 27.29
N ILE A 304 4.52 -18.04 26.78
CA ILE A 304 4.58 -17.73 25.35
C ILE A 304 5.00 -18.97 24.56
N ALA A 305 6.10 -19.62 24.96
CA ALA A 305 6.58 -20.83 24.31
C ALA A 305 5.56 -21.97 24.35
N LEU A 306 4.83 -22.10 25.46
CA LEU A 306 3.82 -23.13 25.63
C LEU A 306 2.57 -22.87 24.78
N TYR A 307 2.11 -21.63 24.68
CA TYR A 307 1.00 -21.26 23.81
C TYR A 307 1.34 -21.43 22.34
N GLN A 308 2.54 -21.03 21.91
CA GLN A 308 3.03 -21.27 20.55
C GLN A 308 3.08 -22.77 20.24
N ARG A 309 3.54 -23.59 21.19
CA ARG A 309 3.54 -25.05 21.05
C ARG A 309 2.13 -25.61 20.92
N ILE A 310 1.18 -25.16 21.75
CA ILE A 310 -0.21 -25.60 21.66
C ILE A 310 -0.82 -25.21 20.31
N LEU A 311 -0.66 -23.96 19.88
CA LEU A 311 -1.12 -23.46 18.57
C LEU A 311 -0.48 -24.20 17.39
N SER A 312 0.71 -24.78 17.57
CA SER A 312 1.33 -25.62 16.53
C SER A 312 0.65 -26.99 16.35
N LEU A 313 -0.13 -27.42 17.34
CA LEU A 313 -0.80 -28.73 17.43
C LEU A 313 -2.31 -28.64 17.15
N ILE A 314 -2.90 -27.45 17.18
CA ILE A 314 -4.33 -27.21 16.95
C ILE A 314 -4.54 -26.26 15.78
N SER A 315 -5.69 -26.36 15.12
CA SER A 315 -6.08 -25.47 14.03
C SER A 315 -7.51 -24.97 14.24
N ARG A 316 -7.91 -23.95 13.48
CA ARG A 316 -9.28 -23.43 13.51
C ARG A 316 -10.31 -24.50 13.13
N GLU A 317 -9.99 -25.36 12.15
CA GLU A 317 -10.90 -26.41 11.68
C GLU A 317 -11.04 -27.56 12.68
N SER A 318 -9.98 -27.86 13.43
CA SER A 318 -9.97 -28.97 14.39
C SER A 318 -10.46 -28.55 15.78
N HIS A 319 -10.11 -27.34 16.23
CA HIS A 319 -10.33 -26.85 17.58
C HIS A 319 -10.61 -25.34 17.63
N GLY A 320 -11.54 -24.84 16.82
CA GLY A 320 -11.82 -23.40 16.65
C GLY A 320 -11.88 -22.59 17.96
N ASP A 321 -12.66 -23.06 18.94
CA ASP A 321 -12.76 -22.45 20.28
C ASP A 321 -11.41 -22.31 20.98
N LEU A 322 -10.71 -23.43 21.12
CA LEU A 322 -9.44 -23.53 21.81
C LEU A 322 -8.36 -22.71 21.09
N TRP A 323 -8.39 -22.75 19.76
CA TRP A 323 -7.49 -22.02 18.88
C TRP A 323 -7.64 -20.50 19.06
N GLY A 324 -8.88 -19.98 19.05
CA GLY A 324 -9.14 -18.56 19.27
C GLY A 324 -8.68 -18.08 20.65
N ARG A 325 -8.96 -18.87 21.70
CA ARG A 325 -8.57 -18.55 23.08
C ARG A 325 -7.05 -18.52 23.25
N PHE A 326 -6.32 -19.50 22.71
CA PHE A 326 -4.86 -19.51 22.82
C PHE A 326 -4.20 -18.38 22.04
N HIS A 327 -4.79 -17.96 20.91
CA HIS A 327 -4.36 -16.76 20.21
C HIS A 327 -4.56 -15.50 21.07
N CYS A 328 -5.72 -15.32 21.69
CA CYS A 328 -5.95 -14.19 22.61
C CYS A 328 -4.97 -14.19 23.79
N MET A 329 -4.76 -15.36 24.42
CA MET A 329 -3.86 -15.51 25.55
C MET A 329 -2.40 -15.26 25.18
N LEU A 330 -1.97 -15.66 23.98
CA LEU A 330 -0.64 -15.38 23.47
C LEU A 330 -0.44 -13.89 23.20
N ALA A 331 -1.40 -13.23 22.56
CA ALA A 331 -1.37 -11.79 22.32
C ALA A 331 -1.22 -11.01 23.64
N HIS A 332 -2.03 -11.37 24.64
CA HIS A 332 -1.97 -10.78 25.98
C HIS A 332 -0.58 -10.92 26.63
N ARG A 333 0.03 -12.11 26.56
CA ARG A 333 1.37 -12.34 27.14
C ARG A 333 2.48 -11.63 26.39
N LEU A 334 2.37 -11.53 25.07
CA LEU A 334 3.30 -10.77 24.24
C LEU A 334 3.27 -9.28 24.59
N LEU A 335 2.08 -8.73 24.85
CA LEU A 335 1.91 -7.37 25.32
C LEU A 335 2.52 -7.14 26.72
N GLN A 336 2.37 -8.11 27.63
CA GLN A 336 2.95 -8.06 28.98
C GLN A 336 4.46 -8.30 29.01
N ARG A 337 5.07 -8.85 27.94
CA ARG A 337 6.51 -9.12 27.90
C ARG A 337 7.34 -7.85 27.97
N GLU A 338 6.80 -6.75 27.42
CA GLU A 338 7.52 -5.47 27.32
C GLU A 338 6.97 -4.39 28.26
N ILE A 339 5.80 -4.63 28.88
CA ILE A 339 5.16 -3.71 29.84
C ILE A 339 5.10 -4.38 31.22
N PRO A 340 6.03 -4.08 32.15
CA PRO A 340 6.00 -4.68 33.47
C PRO A 340 4.84 -4.12 34.29
N ALA A 341 3.90 -5.01 34.63
CA ALA A 341 2.97 -4.97 35.76
C ALA A 341 2.63 -3.59 36.34
N VAL A 342 1.92 -2.74 35.58
CA VAL A 342 1.07 -1.71 36.16
C VAL A 342 -0.29 -1.79 35.48
N GLY A 343 -1.28 -2.33 36.20
CA GLY A 343 -2.71 -2.12 35.97
C GLY A 343 -3.27 -2.62 34.64
N GLN A 344 -4.06 -3.69 34.69
CA GLN A 344 -4.92 -4.06 33.57
C GLN A 344 -5.89 -2.90 33.22
N VAL A 345 -6.16 -2.83 31.92
CA VAL A 345 -7.22 -2.08 31.22
C VAL A 345 -7.06 -0.56 31.17
N GLY A 346 -6.78 -0.10 29.95
CA GLY A 346 -7.25 1.19 29.46
C GLY A 346 -6.22 2.30 29.26
N ALA A 347 -4.95 1.94 29.20
CA ALA A 347 -3.92 2.81 28.66
C ALA A 347 -2.74 1.93 28.27
N ILE A 348 -2.70 1.48 27.02
CA ILE A 348 -1.41 1.22 26.41
C ILE A 348 -0.67 2.55 26.59
N HIS A 349 0.40 2.56 27.39
CA HIS A 349 1.20 3.77 27.58
C HIS A 349 1.66 4.20 26.18
N LEU A 350 0.99 5.22 25.63
CA LEU A 350 1.06 5.76 24.27
C LEU A 350 2.44 6.32 23.87
N ASN A 351 3.50 5.98 24.60
CA ASN A 351 4.86 6.53 24.41
C ASN A 351 5.90 5.47 24.00
N SER A 352 5.55 4.18 23.93
CA SER A 352 6.36 3.19 23.20
C SER A 352 5.50 1.97 22.84
N LEU A 353 5.19 1.80 21.55
CA LEU A 353 4.69 0.52 21.07
C LEU A 353 5.73 -0.58 21.37
N PRO A 354 5.30 -1.78 21.77
CA PRO A 354 6.19 -2.92 21.87
C PRO A 354 6.90 -3.21 20.53
N ASP A 355 8.15 -3.66 20.55
CA ASP A 355 8.89 -4.08 19.35
C ASP A 355 8.17 -5.24 18.63
N ASN A 356 7.36 -6.00 19.36
CA ASN A 356 6.55 -7.12 18.87
C ASN A 356 5.08 -6.77 18.60
N ILE A 357 4.74 -5.49 18.39
CA ILE A 357 3.34 -5.07 18.26
C ILE A 357 2.58 -5.82 17.14
N GLU A 358 3.23 -6.10 16.03
CA GLU A 358 2.62 -6.80 14.90
C GLU A 358 2.23 -8.24 15.27
N ASP A 359 3.02 -8.89 16.12
CA ASP A 359 2.71 -10.24 16.62
C ASP A 359 1.48 -10.21 17.53
N VAL A 360 1.34 -9.14 18.32
CA VAL A 360 0.18 -8.91 19.20
C VAL A 360 -1.08 -8.67 18.36
N ILE A 361 -1.01 -7.79 17.35
CA ILE A 361 -2.12 -7.50 16.43
C ILE A 361 -2.56 -8.79 15.73
N PHE A 362 -1.61 -9.53 15.15
CA PHE A 362 -1.89 -10.79 14.47
C PHE A 362 -2.66 -11.76 15.35
N HIS A 363 -2.17 -12.00 16.58
CA HIS A 363 -2.81 -12.97 17.45
C HIS A 363 -4.19 -12.51 17.96
N TYR A 364 -4.44 -11.21 18.13
CA TYR A 364 -5.79 -10.73 18.41
C TYR A 364 -6.72 -10.87 17.20
N GLU A 365 -6.27 -10.58 15.99
CA GLU A 365 -7.07 -10.78 14.77
C GLU A 365 -7.43 -12.25 14.57
N GLN A 366 -6.47 -13.17 14.75
CA GLN A 366 -6.74 -14.61 14.71
C GLN A 366 -7.71 -15.04 15.81
N ALA A 367 -7.59 -14.48 17.01
CA ALA A 367 -8.56 -14.75 18.07
C ALA A 367 -9.98 -14.37 17.64
N LEU A 368 -10.17 -13.18 17.04
CA LEU A 368 -11.48 -12.69 16.58
C LEU A 368 -12.08 -13.47 15.40
N GLU A 369 -11.31 -14.30 14.69
CA GLU A 369 -11.86 -15.22 13.70
C GLU A 369 -12.66 -16.38 14.31
N ALA A 370 -12.40 -16.71 15.58
CA ALA A 370 -13.03 -17.84 16.27
C ALA A 370 -13.80 -17.43 17.54
N LEU A 371 -13.40 -16.32 18.18
CA LEU A 371 -14.09 -15.77 19.33
C LEU A 371 -15.30 -14.94 18.87
N THR A 372 -16.39 -15.08 19.59
CA THR A 372 -17.61 -14.28 19.43
C THR A 372 -17.99 -13.70 20.79
N ASN A 373 -18.73 -12.60 20.77
CA ASN A 373 -19.20 -11.98 22.00
C ASN A 373 -20.11 -12.93 22.81
N GLU A 374 -20.91 -13.76 22.14
CA GLU A 374 -21.83 -14.69 22.81
C GLU A 374 -21.10 -15.83 23.52
N ALA A 375 -20.03 -16.35 22.92
CA ALA A 375 -19.30 -17.49 23.47
C ALA A 375 -18.19 -17.07 24.44
N HIS A 376 -17.50 -15.96 24.17
CA HIS A 376 -16.31 -15.51 24.91
C HIS A 376 -16.31 -13.98 25.09
N PRO A 377 -17.29 -13.40 25.80
CA PRO A 377 -17.50 -11.96 25.86
C PRO A 377 -16.26 -11.18 26.34
N ASP A 378 -15.55 -11.72 27.35
CA ASP A 378 -14.39 -11.02 27.91
C ASP A 378 -13.17 -11.04 26.98
N MET A 379 -12.85 -12.20 26.39
CA MET A 379 -11.71 -12.31 25.45
C MET A 379 -12.00 -11.61 24.12
N TRP A 380 -13.25 -11.64 23.65
CA TRP A 380 -13.68 -10.90 22.47
C TRP A 380 -13.54 -9.39 22.68
N ARG A 381 -14.04 -8.88 23.81
CA ARG A 381 -13.89 -7.47 24.20
C ARG A 381 -12.42 -7.09 24.34
N GLU A 382 -11.62 -7.92 25.01
CA GLU A 382 -10.17 -7.69 25.17
C GLU A 382 -9.46 -7.54 23.82
N ALA A 383 -9.74 -8.44 22.86
CA ALA A 383 -9.14 -8.39 21.55
C ALA A 383 -9.54 -7.13 20.77
N HIS A 384 -10.83 -6.78 20.75
CA HIS A 384 -11.31 -5.54 20.13
C HIS A 384 -10.72 -4.28 20.81
N SER A 385 -10.66 -4.27 22.14
CA SER A 385 -10.14 -3.13 22.89
C SER A 385 -8.67 -2.86 22.59
N ASN A 386 -7.83 -3.90 22.62
CA ASN A 386 -6.41 -3.76 22.34
C ASN A 386 -6.15 -3.34 20.88
N LEU A 387 -6.83 -3.97 19.91
CA LEU A 387 -6.73 -3.60 18.50
C LEU A 387 -7.17 -2.15 18.26
N GLY A 388 -8.29 -1.72 18.87
CA GLY A 388 -8.79 -0.34 18.78
C GLY A 388 -7.78 0.69 19.30
N SER A 389 -7.13 0.40 20.43
CA SER A 389 -6.09 1.28 20.98
C SER A 389 -4.83 1.32 20.11
N PHE A 390 -4.38 0.17 19.57
CA PHE A 390 -3.22 0.14 18.66
C PHE A 390 -3.45 0.93 17.39
N TYR A 391 -4.59 0.74 16.73
CA TYR A 391 -4.90 1.47 15.51
C TYR A 391 -5.17 2.95 15.77
N THR A 392 -5.75 3.31 16.92
CA THR A 392 -5.89 4.72 17.31
C THR A 392 -4.53 5.40 17.37
N TYR A 393 -3.59 4.81 18.12
CA TYR A 393 -2.24 5.34 18.24
C TYR A 393 -1.55 5.44 16.88
N SER A 394 -1.60 4.36 16.10
CA SER A 394 -0.96 4.34 14.78
C SER A 394 -1.56 5.39 13.83
N ALA A 395 -2.88 5.60 13.86
CA ALA A 395 -3.54 6.64 13.09
C ALA A 395 -3.11 8.05 13.52
N MET A 396 -2.93 8.31 14.82
CA MET A 396 -2.45 9.60 15.32
C MET A 396 -1.00 9.89 14.93
N GLU A 397 -0.13 8.88 14.97
CA GLU A 397 1.29 9.03 14.62
C GLU A 397 1.51 9.20 13.11
N THR A 398 0.78 8.42 12.30
CA THR A 398 1.07 8.31 10.85
C THR A 398 0.10 9.09 9.97
N GLY A 399 -1.07 9.50 10.49
CA GLY A 399 -2.15 10.05 9.68
C GLY A 399 -2.79 9.02 8.72
N ASN A 400 -2.55 7.72 8.92
CA ASN A 400 -3.06 6.68 8.04
C ASN A 400 -4.58 6.52 8.18
N SER A 401 -5.31 6.89 7.12
CA SER A 401 -6.78 6.82 7.07
C SER A 401 -7.33 5.40 7.23
N LYS A 402 -6.61 4.36 6.79
CA LYS A 402 -7.01 2.96 6.98
C LYS A 402 -6.90 2.54 8.45
N HIS A 403 -5.84 2.97 9.13
CA HIS A 403 -5.72 2.74 10.58
C HIS A 403 -6.81 3.47 11.34
N GLN A 404 -7.16 4.68 10.89
CA GLN A 404 -8.26 5.44 11.46
C GLN A 404 -9.61 4.70 11.31
N GLU A 405 -9.90 4.11 10.15
CA GLU A 405 -11.10 3.30 9.93
C GLU A 405 -11.13 2.03 10.78
N LEU A 406 -10.01 1.31 10.87
CA LEU A 406 -9.90 0.13 11.73
C LEU A 406 -10.07 0.48 13.21
N ALA A 407 -9.45 1.58 13.65
CA ALA A 407 -9.58 2.09 15.01
C ALA A 407 -11.04 2.43 15.35
N ILE A 408 -11.74 3.12 14.44
CA ILE A 408 -13.17 3.44 14.59
C ILE A 408 -14.00 2.16 14.69
N ARG A 409 -13.77 1.20 13.78
CA ARG A 409 -14.50 -0.08 13.78
C ARG A 409 -14.32 -0.83 15.09
N HIS A 410 -13.08 -1.06 15.53
CA HIS A 410 -12.82 -1.79 16.77
C HIS A 410 -13.38 -1.04 17.99
N SER A 411 -13.29 0.29 18.03
CA SER A 411 -13.88 1.10 19.10
C SER A 411 -15.41 0.99 19.15
N GLN A 412 -16.07 0.94 17.99
CA GLN A 412 -17.52 0.74 17.90
C GLN A 412 -17.94 -0.66 18.37
N GLU A 413 -17.20 -1.70 18.01
CA GLU A 413 -17.46 -3.07 18.46
C GLU A 413 -17.39 -3.21 19.98
N VAL A 414 -16.43 -2.55 20.64
CA VAL A 414 -16.38 -2.50 22.12
C VAL A 414 -17.56 -1.73 22.69
N LEU A 415 -17.88 -0.56 22.13
CA LEU A 415 -18.98 0.29 22.61
C LEU A 415 -20.38 -0.32 22.38
N ASN A 416 -20.52 -1.32 21.51
CA ASN A 416 -21.76 -2.08 21.34
C ASN A 416 -22.04 -3.00 22.54
N VAL A 417 -21.01 -3.41 23.27
CA VAL A 417 -21.10 -4.38 24.37
C VAL A 417 -20.73 -3.79 25.73
N VAL A 418 -20.08 -2.62 25.73
CA VAL A 418 -19.69 -1.87 26.93
C VAL A 418 -20.65 -0.71 27.13
N SER A 419 -21.27 -0.67 28.31
CA SER A 419 -22.08 0.46 28.77
C SER A 419 -21.33 1.33 29.78
N PHE A 420 -21.77 2.59 29.93
CA PHE A 420 -21.22 3.48 30.95
C PHE A 420 -21.49 2.95 32.37
N GLU A 421 -22.64 2.30 32.57
CA GLU A 421 -23.07 1.74 33.85
C GLU A 421 -22.21 0.56 34.30
N GLU A 422 -21.74 -0.27 33.36
CA GLU A 422 -20.97 -1.49 33.68
C GLU A 422 -19.46 -1.24 33.72
N LEU A 423 -18.92 -0.53 32.73
CA LEU A 423 -17.47 -0.30 32.58
C LEU A 423 -17.20 1.16 32.20
N PRO A 424 -17.42 2.12 33.12
CA PRO A 424 -17.38 3.56 32.82
C PRO A 424 -16.02 4.03 32.29
N ARG A 425 -14.92 3.40 32.73
CA ARG A 425 -13.56 3.75 32.30
C ARG A 425 -13.31 3.35 30.84
N GLU A 426 -13.59 2.10 30.49
CA GLU A 426 -13.44 1.59 29.11
C GLU A 426 -14.36 2.36 28.16
N TRP A 427 -15.61 2.59 28.57
CA TRP A 427 -16.56 3.38 27.80
C TRP A 427 -16.02 4.79 27.48
N ALA A 428 -15.53 5.51 28.50
CA ALA A 428 -14.99 6.85 28.32
C ALA A 428 -13.73 6.87 27.43
N GLU A 429 -12.87 5.86 27.55
CA GLU A 429 -11.66 5.72 26.74
C GLU A 429 -11.99 5.55 25.26
N PHE A 430 -12.92 4.67 24.90
CA PHE A 430 -13.28 4.45 23.50
C PHE A 430 -14.03 5.64 22.88
N HIS A 431 -14.85 6.36 23.66
CA HIS A 431 -15.41 7.62 23.19
C HIS A 431 -14.34 8.70 22.98
N ASN A 432 -13.34 8.77 23.86
CA ASN A 432 -12.22 9.68 23.69
C ASN A 432 -11.38 9.32 22.45
N ASN A 433 -11.09 8.04 22.24
CA ASN A 433 -10.37 7.55 21.05
C ASN A 433 -11.13 7.90 19.77
N LEU A 434 -12.44 7.67 19.73
CA LEU A 434 -13.29 8.11 18.60
C LEU A 434 -13.24 9.63 18.41
N GLY A 435 -13.30 10.41 19.49
CA GLY A 435 -13.17 11.86 19.44
C GLY A 435 -11.84 12.32 18.82
N LEU A 436 -10.72 11.71 19.23
CA LEU A 436 -9.40 11.97 18.64
C LEU A 436 -9.38 11.64 17.15
N LEU A 437 -9.92 10.48 16.78
CA LEU A 437 -9.97 10.03 15.39
C LEU A 437 -10.87 10.93 14.53
N PHE A 438 -11.99 11.42 15.04
CA PHE A 438 -12.84 12.34 14.26
C PHE A 438 -12.24 13.75 14.17
N CYS A 439 -11.53 14.22 15.19
CA CYS A 439 -10.82 15.51 15.13
C CYS A 439 -9.64 15.50 14.16
N SER A 440 -9.01 14.33 13.94
CA SER A 440 -7.88 14.17 13.02
C SER A 440 -8.29 13.88 11.57
N ARG A 441 -9.59 13.93 11.28
CA ARG A 441 -10.21 13.58 9.99
C ARG A 441 -10.57 14.86 9.25
#